data_AF-A0A0W8FHH6-F1
#
_entry.id   AF-A0A0W8FHH6-F1
#
_cell.length_a   1.000
_cell.length_b   1.000
_cell.length_c   1.000
_cell.angle_alpha   90.00
_cell.angle_beta   90.00
_cell.angle_gamma   90.00
#
_symmetry.space_group_name_H-M   'P 1'
#
loop_
_entity.id
_entity.type
_entity.pdbx_description
1 polymer ?
#
loop_
_entity_poly.entity_id
_entity_poly.type
_entity_poly.pdbx_seq_one_letter_code
_entity_poly.pdbx_strand_id
1 'polypeptide(L)' 'MSEEEVRTLLSDYTITLEQLPKIYQDDPAVKAIGGNAGDVIRIVRESPTAGRAESYRLVIRRPKK' A
#
# COMPACT_ATOMS: atom_id res chain seq x y z
N MET A 1 1.49 -4.15 6.94
CA MET A 1 1.86 -3.22 8.03
C MET A 1 0.92 -3.46 9.18
N SER A 2 1.35 -3.21 10.41
CA SER A 2 0.45 -3.20 11.56
C SER A 2 -0.53 -2.03 11.48
N GLU A 3 -1.68 -2.14 12.16
CA GLU A 3 -2.67 -1.05 12.19
C GLU A 3 -2.10 0.24 12.79
N GLU A 4 -1.20 0.13 13.76
CA GLU A 4 -0.54 1.25 14.43
C GLU A 4 0.33 2.04 13.44
N GLU A 5 1.19 1.34 12.68
CA GLU A 5 2.03 1.98 11.66
C GLU A 5 1.19 2.68 10.59
N VAL A 6 0.05 2.09 10.21
CA VAL A 6 -0.86 2.70 9.23
C VAL A 6 -1.51 3.96 9.80
N ARG A 7 -1.92 3.96 11.08
CA ARG A 7 -2.49 5.15 11.73
C ARG A 7 -1.48 6.28 11.81
N THR A 8 -0.23 5.99 12.17
CA THR A 8 0.84 6.98 12.20
C THR A 8 1.08 7.56 10.81
N LEU A 9 1.19 6.72 9.78
CA LEU A 9 1.34 7.16 8.39
C LEU A 9 0.23 8.13 7.96
N LEU A 10 -1.03 7.76 8.19
CA LEU A 10 -2.17 8.58 7.78
C LEU A 10 -2.19 9.93 8.52
N SER A 11 -1.78 9.95 9.79
CA SER A 11 -1.65 11.16 10.59
C SER A 11 -0.52 12.06 10.07
N ASP A 12 0.67 11.50 9.83
CA ASP A 12 1.86 12.24 9.40
C ASP A 12 1.64 12.94 8.06
N TYR A 13 0.99 12.26 7.12
CA TYR A 13 0.68 12.81 5.81
C TYR A 13 -0.67 13.55 5.77
N THR A 14 -1.45 13.53 6.86
CA THR A 14 -2.80 14.12 6.93
C THR A 14 -3.69 13.67 5.76
N ILE A 15 -3.71 12.36 5.51
CA ILE A 15 -4.47 11.73 4.41
C ILE A 15 -5.42 10.65 4.93
N THR A 16 -6.43 10.31 4.12
CA THR A 16 -7.32 9.19 4.35
C THR A 16 -6.87 7.94 3.59
N LEU A 17 -7.32 6.77 4.03
CA LEU A 17 -7.02 5.49 3.38
C LEU A 17 -7.37 5.48 1.88
N GLU A 18 -8.47 6.14 1.51
CA GLU A 18 -8.96 6.18 0.13
C GLU A 18 -8.07 7.00 -0.82
N GLN A 19 -7.27 7.93 -0.26
CA GLN A 19 -6.33 8.77 -1.00
C GLN A 19 -5.03 8.03 -1.33
N LEU A 20 -4.78 6.88 -0.72
CA LEU A 20 -3.63 6.05 -1.08
C LEU A 20 -3.81 5.46 -2.48
N PRO A 21 -2.74 5.39 -3.29
CA PRO A 21 -2.76 4.66 -4.55
C PRO A 21 -3.24 3.22 -4.34
N LYS A 22 -4.13 2.75 -5.21
CA LYS A 22 -4.80 1.46 -5.05
C LYS A 22 -4.06 0.37 -5.81
N ILE A 23 -4.05 -0.85 -5.27
CA ILE A 23 -3.56 -2.06 -5.92
C ILE A 23 -4.59 -3.17 -5.81
N TYR A 24 -4.74 -3.99 -6.84
CA TYR A 24 -5.71 -5.08 -6.79
C TYR A 24 -5.17 -6.26 -5.97
N GLN A 25 -6.05 -6.90 -5.21
CA GLN A 25 -5.75 -8.18 -4.55
C GLN A 25 -5.30 -9.26 -5.54
N ASP A 26 -5.72 -9.16 -6.80
CA ASP A 26 -5.35 -10.10 -7.86
C ASP A 26 -3.90 -9.98 -8.33
N ASP A 27 -3.21 -8.89 -7.97
CA ASP A 27 -1.84 -8.60 -8.38
C ASP A 27 -0.87 -9.70 -7.86
N PRO A 28 0.05 -10.22 -8.71
CA PRO A 28 0.99 -11.26 -8.31
C PRO A 28 1.85 -10.88 -7.08
N ALA A 29 2.26 -9.62 -6.96
CA ALA A 29 3.05 -9.17 -5.82
C ALA A 29 2.25 -9.20 -4.52
N VAL A 30 0.96 -8.85 -4.58
CA VAL A 30 0.04 -8.88 -3.43
C VAL A 30 -0.25 -10.33 -3.01
N LYS A 31 -0.43 -11.22 -3.98
CA LYS A 31 -0.61 -12.66 -3.73
C LYS A 31 0.61 -13.30 -3.11
N ALA A 32 1.80 -12.96 -3.60
CA ALA A 32 3.06 -13.51 -3.08
C ALA A 32 3.29 -13.18 -1.60
N ILE A 33 2.83 -12.00 -1.15
CA ILE A 33 2.94 -11.55 0.25
C ILE A 33 1.70 -11.92 1.09
N GLY A 34 0.66 -12.52 0.49
CA GLY A 34 -0.58 -12.87 1.18
C GLY A 34 -1.44 -11.67 1.62
N GLY A 35 -1.36 -10.54 0.92
CA GLY A 35 -2.10 -9.33 1.26
C GLY A 35 -3.61 -9.46 0.98
N ASN A 36 -4.43 -8.99 1.91
CA ASN A 36 -5.89 -8.99 1.81
C ASN A 36 -6.42 -7.61 1.44
N ALA A 37 -7.65 -7.57 0.93
CA ALA A 37 -8.34 -6.31 0.66
C ALA A 37 -8.55 -5.52 1.97
N GLY A 38 -8.14 -4.26 1.96
CA GLY A 38 -8.10 -3.39 3.16
C GLY A 38 -6.69 -3.19 3.71
N ASP A 39 -5.73 -4.05 3.33
CA ASP A 39 -4.35 -3.91 3.81
C ASP A 39 -3.60 -2.78 3.10
N VAL A 40 -2.67 -2.17 3.83
CA VAL A 40 -1.71 -1.22 3.28
C VAL A 40 -0.35 -1.89 3.12
N ILE A 41 0.15 -1.85 1.89
CA ILE A 41 1.45 -2.41 1.51
C ILE A 41 2.45 -1.28 1.40
N ARG A 42 3.62 -1.47 2.03
CA ARG A 42 4.81 -0.62 1.86
C ARG A 42 5.69 -1.23 0.77
N ILE A 43 5.92 -0.49 -0.29
CA ILE A 43 6.81 -0.84 -1.39
C ILE A 43 8.09 -0.03 -1.24
N VAL A 44 9.20 -0.73 -1.02
CA VAL A 44 10.53 -0.15 -0.96
C VAL A 44 11.26 -0.51 -2.24
N ARG A 45 11.77 0.49 -2.96
CA ARG A 45 12.57 0.29 -4.17
C ARG A 45 13.83 1.13 -4.14
N GLU A 46 14.87 0.64 -4.81
CA GLU A 46 16.05 1.45 -5.09
C GLU A 46 15.71 2.48 -6.16
N SER A 47 16.04 3.73 -5.88
CA SER A 47 15.81 4.88 -6.75
C SER A 47 17.16 5.43 -7.21
N PRO A 48 17.42 5.56 -8.52
CA PRO A 48 18.67 6.13 -9.02
C PRO A 48 18.94 7.56 -8.53
N THR A 49 17.89 8.32 -8.21
CA THR A 49 17.99 9.72 -7.78
C THR A 49 17.94 9.90 -6.26
N ALA A 50 17.06 9.16 -5.59
CA ALA A 50 16.80 9.31 -4.15
C ALA A 50 17.49 8.21 -3.30
N GLY A 51 18.21 7.29 -3.93
CA GLY A 51 18.76 6.08 -3.30
C GLY A 51 17.67 5.05 -2.99
N ARG A 52 16.72 5.42 -2.12
CA ARG A 52 15.61 4.56 -1.70
C ARG A 52 14.30 5.34 -1.76
N ALA A 53 13.30 4.75 -2.41
CA ALA A 53 11.95 5.31 -2.50
C ALA A 53 10.95 4.37 -1.85
N GLU A 54 10.11 4.92 -0.98
CA GLU A 54 9.05 4.21 -0.29
C GLU A 54 7.69 4.70 -0.79
N SER A 55 6.79 3.77 -1.09
CA SER A 55 5.44 4.06 -1.56
C SER A 55 4.43 3.17 -0.85
N TYR A 56 3.30 3.74 -0.47
CA TYR A 56 2.24 3.05 0.27
C TYR A 56 1.03 2.88 -0.63
N ARG A 57 0.47 1.66 -0.67
CA ARG A 57 -0.70 1.34 -1.51
C ARG A 57 -1.76 0.58 -0.74
N LEU A 58 -3.03 0.91 -1.01
CA LEU A 58 -4.20 0.23 -0.44
C LEU A 58 -4.63 -0.95 -1.34
N VAL A 59 -4.75 -2.14 -0.76
CA VAL A 59 -5.25 -3.32 -1.48
C VAL A 59 -6.77 -3.24 -1.60
N ILE A 60 -7.27 -3.33 -2.83
CA ILE A 60 -8.70 -3.32 -3.15
C ILE A 60 -9.12 -4.60 -3.87
N ARG A 61 -10.39 -4.98 -3.70
CA ARG A 61 -10.98 -6.05 -4.52
C ARG A 61 -11.27 -5.53 -5.91
N ARG A 62 -10.99 -6.35 -6.92
CA ARG A 62 -11.43 -6.07 -8.28
C ARG A 62 -12.96 -6.17 -8.32
N PRO A 63 -13.68 -5.16 -8.84
CA PRO A 63 -15.12 -5.27 -9.02
C PRO A 63 -15.42 -6.42 -9.98
N LYS A 64 -16.39 -7.28 -9.63
CA LYS A 64 -16.90 -8.29 -10.56
C LYS A 64 -17.68 -7.57 -11.66
N LYS A 65 -17.38 -7.91 -12.91
CA LYS A 65 -18.04 -7.37 -14.09
C LYS A 65 -19.42 -8.00 -14.27
#